data_AF-A0AAV7B700-F1
#
_entry.id   AF-A0AAV7B700-F1
#
_cell.length_a   1.000
_cell.length_b   1.000
_cell.length_c   1.000
_cell.angle_alpha   90.00
_cell.angle_beta   90.00
_cell.angle_gamma   90.00
#
_symmetry.space_group_name_H-M   'P 1'
#
loop_
_entity.id
_entity.type
_entity.pdbx_description
1 polymer ?
#
loop_
_entity_poly.entity_id
_entity_poly.type
_entity_poly.pdbx_seq_one_letter_code
_entity_poly.pdbx_strand_id
1 'polypeptide(L)'
;MRREQRRRLTALCLLLLVALLILRPNLLDSLSFKMWSRQKGLEAENGQFLLEGEPLKILGGSMHYFRIPKEYWKDRMMKMRACGLNTLTTYVPWNLHEPQRGKFDFSGNLDLGTYLDIAAEVGLWVILRPGPYICAEWDLGGLPSWLLRDKDMQLRTTYKGFAEATETYFDQLIPRVVRHQYTRGGPIIAMQVENEYGSYAKDANYMEFIKTALLRRGVVELLLTSDNKDGISSGSMEGVLATINFQKIEPILFTYLESIQGNKPVMVMEYWTGWFDHWGGDHHVFDVDQMVTTVSEVLGKGASINLYMFHGGTNFGFMNGALHFHEYRADVTSYDYDAPLTEAGDYTSKYFKLRDLFSKQYIEPLLPMPSLFTKTSYGAVILKRSLSLWDTLQLTEEPFKSEVPVNMENLPVNDGNGQSYGYTLYETVIYGGGKFHTKGNVRDRAQVFVSGQSVGFVDYKNQELDIAEVPVSKR
;
A
#
# COMPACT_ATOMS: atom_id res chain seq x y z
N MET A 1 -57.69 -0.42 -33.32
CA MET A 1 -57.13 0.71 -32.52
C MET A 1 -56.07 0.31 -31.49
N ARG A 2 -56.36 -0.51 -30.46
CA ARG A 2 -55.39 -0.77 -29.35
C ARG A 2 -54.06 -1.45 -29.74
N ARG A 3 -54.06 -2.28 -30.78
CA ARG A 3 -52.86 -3.02 -31.24
C ARG A 3 -51.86 -2.13 -31.99
N GLU A 4 -52.39 -1.12 -32.68
CA GLU A 4 -51.62 -0.17 -33.48
C GLU A 4 -50.98 0.91 -32.59
N GLN A 5 -51.71 1.36 -31.57
CA GLN A 5 -51.17 2.22 -30.51
C GLN A 5 -50.02 1.55 -29.75
N ARG A 6 -50.13 0.25 -29.42
CA ARG A 6 -49.02 -0.48 -28.79
C ARG A 6 -47.78 -0.52 -29.68
N ARG A 7 -47.93 -0.85 -30.98
CA ARG A 7 -46.80 -0.86 -31.92
C ARG A 7 -46.12 0.51 -32.06
N ARG A 8 -46.92 1.59 -32.11
CA ARG A 8 -46.38 2.97 -32.15
C ARG A 8 -45.64 3.32 -30.87
N LEU A 9 -46.16 2.93 -29.70
CA LEU A 9 -45.50 3.18 -28.42
C LEU A 9 -44.18 2.39 -28.30
N THR A 10 -44.16 1.13 -28.73
CA THR A 10 -42.94 0.31 -28.74
C THR A 10 -41.88 0.87 -29.70
N ALA A 11 -42.29 1.33 -30.88
CA ALA A 11 -41.40 1.98 -31.84
C ALA A 11 -40.86 3.32 -31.30
N LEU A 12 -41.68 4.10 -30.60
CA LEU A 12 -41.25 5.35 -29.98
C LEU A 12 -40.24 5.11 -28.85
N CYS A 13 -40.46 4.08 -28.02
CA CYS A 13 -39.52 3.68 -26.98
C CYS A 13 -38.19 3.20 -27.56
N LEU A 14 -38.22 2.42 -28.66
CA LEU A 14 -37.00 1.98 -29.37
C LEU A 14 -36.23 3.15 -29.97
N LEU A 15 -36.94 4.10 -30.58
CA LEU A 15 -36.33 5.32 -31.13
C LEU A 15 -35.73 6.21 -30.03
N LEU A 16 -36.39 6.33 -28.88
CA LEU A 16 -35.86 7.02 -27.70
C LEU A 16 -34.61 6.32 -27.14
N LEU A 17 -34.59 4.98 -27.12
CA LEU A 17 -33.45 4.20 -26.66
C LEU A 17 -32.26 4.37 -27.61
N VAL A 18 -32.50 4.32 -28.92
CA VAL A 18 -31.50 4.55 -29.96
C VAL A 18 -31.01 6.00 -29.93
N ALA A 19 -31.90 6.98 -29.74
CA ALA A 19 -31.51 8.38 -29.58
C ALA A 19 -30.67 8.61 -28.30
N LEU A 20 -30.98 7.93 -27.19
CA LEU A 20 -30.19 7.94 -25.96
C LEU A 20 -28.80 7.30 -26.15
N LEU A 21 -28.70 6.24 -26.94
CA LEU A 21 -27.43 5.59 -27.31
C LEU A 21 -26.58 6.47 -28.23
N ILE A 22 -27.20 7.23 -29.15
CA ILE A 22 -26.51 8.16 -30.05
C ILE A 22 -26.08 9.45 -29.34
N LEU A 23 -26.90 9.97 -28.41
CA LEU A 23 -26.63 11.21 -27.67
C LEU A 23 -25.67 11.03 -26.47
N ARG A 24 -25.39 9.78 -26.06
CA ARG A 24 -24.43 9.45 -25.00
C ARG A 24 -23.57 8.24 -25.41
N PRO A 25 -22.54 8.42 -26.26
CA PRO A 25 -21.62 7.32 -26.61
C PRO A 25 -20.95 6.69 -25.39
N ASN A 26 -20.78 7.44 -24.30
CA ASN A 26 -20.27 6.95 -23.01
C ASN A 26 -21.15 5.88 -22.32
N LEU A 27 -22.41 5.69 -22.75
CA LEU A 27 -23.24 4.60 -22.24
C LEU A 27 -22.80 3.24 -22.81
N LEU A 28 -22.26 3.19 -24.03
CA LEU A 28 -21.74 1.97 -24.66
C LEU A 28 -20.45 1.48 -23.99
N ASP A 29 -19.59 2.39 -23.52
CA ASP A 29 -18.42 2.00 -22.71
C ASP A 29 -18.79 1.54 -21.30
N SER A 30 -19.87 2.07 -20.71
CA SER A 30 -20.41 1.48 -19.48
C SER A 30 -21.09 0.12 -19.71
N LEU A 31 -21.43 -0.20 -20.97
CA LEU A 31 -22.04 -1.47 -21.38
C LEU A 31 -20.99 -2.53 -21.77
N SER A 32 -19.78 -2.16 -22.18
CA SER A 32 -18.72 -3.11 -22.56
C SER A 32 -18.23 -3.94 -21.37
N PHE A 33 -18.31 -3.42 -20.14
CA PHE A 33 -18.00 -4.15 -18.91
C PHE A 33 -19.07 -5.19 -18.49
N LYS A 34 -20.26 -5.15 -19.11
CA LYS A 34 -21.47 -5.89 -18.69
C LYS A 34 -21.86 -7.09 -19.57
N MET A 35 -21.13 -7.36 -20.65
CA MET A 35 -21.46 -8.46 -21.57
C MET A 35 -20.46 -9.62 -21.58
N TRP A 36 -19.49 -9.64 -20.66
CA TRP A 36 -18.69 -10.82 -20.43
C TRP A 36 -19.43 -11.80 -19.54
N SER A 37 -19.40 -13.09 -19.91
CA SER A 37 -20.00 -14.17 -19.13
C SER A 37 -19.33 -14.32 -17.76
N ARG A 38 -18.14 -13.73 -17.56
CA ARG A 38 -17.36 -13.74 -16.30
C ARG A 38 -17.15 -15.16 -15.77
N GLN A 39 -16.89 -16.08 -16.67
CA GLN A 39 -16.66 -17.50 -16.41
C GLN A 39 -15.19 -17.85 -16.25
N LYS A 40 -14.30 -17.16 -16.98
CA LYS A 40 -12.85 -17.41 -16.93
C LYS A 40 -12.11 -16.16 -16.47
N GLY A 41 -11.39 -16.31 -15.35
CA GLY A 41 -10.51 -15.29 -14.81
C GLY A 41 -9.34 -14.95 -15.73
N LEU A 42 -8.38 -14.21 -15.20
CA LEU A 42 -7.15 -13.90 -15.92
C LEU A 42 -6.30 -15.18 -16.09
N GLU A 43 -5.93 -15.49 -17.32
CA GLU A 43 -5.05 -16.59 -17.67
C GLU A 43 -3.71 -16.03 -18.17
N ALA A 44 -2.63 -16.76 -17.94
CA ALA A 44 -1.27 -16.37 -18.31
C ALA A 44 -0.64 -17.45 -19.19
N GLU A 45 -0.89 -17.38 -20.49
CA GLU A 45 -0.56 -18.43 -21.46
C GLU A 45 0.10 -17.85 -22.71
N ASN A 46 1.02 -18.61 -23.30
CA ASN A 46 1.62 -18.31 -24.61
C ASN A 46 2.17 -16.88 -24.76
N GLY A 47 2.82 -16.37 -23.71
CA GLY A 47 3.41 -15.03 -23.68
C GLY A 47 2.41 -13.89 -23.50
N GLN A 48 1.14 -14.18 -23.25
CA GLN A 48 0.07 -13.19 -23.14
C GLN A 48 -0.79 -13.39 -21.89
N PHE A 49 -1.33 -12.29 -21.37
CA PHE A 49 -2.46 -12.37 -20.46
C PHE A 49 -3.74 -12.44 -21.29
N LEU A 50 -4.65 -13.32 -20.91
CA LEU A 50 -5.96 -13.48 -21.53
C LEU A 50 -7.02 -13.28 -20.45
N LEU A 51 -8.01 -12.43 -20.68
CA LEU A 51 -9.17 -12.27 -19.80
C LEU A 51 -10.41 -12.66 -20.60
N GLU A 52 -11.10 -13.73 -20.18
CA GLU A 52 -12.14 -14.39 -20.99
C GLU A 52 -11.65 -14.85 -22.38
N GLY A 53 -10.40 -15.28 -22.47
CA GLY A 53 -9.76 -15.68 -23.73
C GLY A 53 -9.35 -14.52 -24.65
N GLU A 54 -9.67 -13.28 -24.29
CA GLU A 54 -9.25 -12.10 -25.06
C GLU A 54 -7.92 -11.54 -24.56
N PRO A 55 -6.96 -11.20 -25.44
CA PRO A 55 -5.69 -10.61 -25.04
C PRO A 55 -5.85 -9.33 -24.22
N LEU A 56 -5.23 -9.31 -23.04
CA LEU A 56 -5.19 -8.16 -22.15
C LEU A 56 -3.75 -7.69 -21.97
N LYS A 57 -3.46 -6.42 -22.26
CA LYS A 57 -2.26 -5.76 -21.77
C LYS A 57 -2.56 -5.06 -20.46
N ILE A 58 -1.92 -5.49 -19.38
CA ILE A 58 -2.10 -4.85 -18.08
C ILE A 58 -1.23 -3.59 -18.06
N LEU A 59 -1.90 -2.44 -18.03
CA LEU A 59 -1.33 -1.13 -17.79
C LEU A 59 -1.80 -0.69 -16.41
N GLY A 60 -1.00 -1.03 -15.40
CA GLY A 60 -1.30 -0.89 -13.98
C GLY A 60 -0.80 0.42 -13.38
N GLY A 61 -1.49 0.89 -12.34
CA GLY A 61 -1.00 1.93 -11.45
C GLY A 61 -1.23 1.56 -9.99
N SER A 62 -0.20 1.71 -9.16
CA SER A 62 -0.30 1.51 -7.72
C SER A 62 -0.88 2.75 -7.04
N MET A 63 -1.91 2.54 -6.24
CA MET A 63 -2.55 3.55 -5.43
C MET A 63 -3.14 2.91 -4.17
N HIS A 64 -2.78 3.45 -3.00
CA HIS A 64 -3.10 2.84 -1.71
C HIS A 64 -4.21 3.61 -1.01
N TYR A 65 -5.35 2.96 -0.77
CA TYR A 65 -6.54 3.60 -0.18
C TYR A 65 -6.26 4.17 1.20
N PHE A 66 -5.37 3.55 1.98
CA PHE A 66 -4.97 4.00 3.32
C PHE A 66 -4.09 5.25 3.33
N ARG A 67 -3.58 5.69 2.16
CA ARG A 67 -2.79 6.92 1.99
C ARG A 67 -3.59 8.09 1.41
N ILE A 68 -4.87 7.88 1.11
CA ILE A 68 -5.73 8.86 0.42
C ILE A 68 -7.06 8.93 1.14
N PRO A 69 -7.59 10.13 1.48
CA PRO A 69 -8.93 10.25 2.03
C PRO A 69 -10.01 9.64 1.12
N LYS A 70 -10.99 8.95 1.71
CA LYS A 70 -12.05 8.22 1.00
C LYS A 70 -12.80 9.06 -0.02
N GLU A 71 -13.02 10.33 0.29
CA GLU A 71 -13.68 11.32 -0.56
C GLU A 71 -12.95 11.53 -1.90
N TYR A 72 -11.66 11.18 -1.94
CA TYR A 72 -10.78 11.42 -3.07
C TYR A 72 -10.48 10.18 -3.91
N TRP A 73 -10.77 8.97 -3.43
CA TRP A 73 -10.48 7.72 -4.14
C TRP A 73 -10.98 7.72 -5.58
N LYS A 74 -12.25 8.08 -5.80
CA LYS A 74 -12.85 8.11 -7.13
C LYS A 74 -12.15 9.08 -8.07
N ASP A 75 -11.83 10.29 -7.61
CA ASP A 75 -11.09 11.26 -8.42
C ASP A 75 -9.71 10.73 -8.82
N ARG A 76 -8.96 10.13 -7.89
CA ARG A 76 -7.63 9.59 -8.19
C ARG A 76 -7.70 8.41 -9.17
N MET A 77 -8.71 7.53 -9.04
CA MET A 77 -8.95 6.45 -10.01
C MET A 77 -9.41 6.95 -11.38
N MET A 78 -10.23 8.00 -11.45
CA MET A 78 -10.62 8.60 -12.73
C MET A 78 -9.40 9.20 -13.44
N LYS A 79 -8.48 9.81 -12.71
CA LYS A 79 -7.19 10.30 -13.25
C LYS A 79 -6.31 9.14 -13.74
N MET A 80 -6.26 8.03 -13.00
CA MET A 80 -5.58 6.80 -13.43
C MET A 80 -6.13 6.29 -14.76
N ARG A 81 -7.45 6.18 -14.88
CA ARG A 81 -8.11 5.78 -16.14
C ARG A 81 -7.86 6.76 -17.27
N ALA A 82 -7.99 8.05 -16.99
CA ALA A 82 -7.70 9.08 -17.97
C ALA A 82 -6.24 9.00 -18.46
N CYS A 83 -5.27 8.66 -17.61
CA CYS A 83 -3.88 8.47 -18.04
C CYS A 83 -3.72 7.33 -19.08
N GLY A 84 -4.71 6.45 -19.23
CA GLY A 84 -4.65 5.28 -20.13
C GLY A 84 -4.31 3.98 -19.41
N LEU A 85 -4.30 4.00 -18.07
CA LEU A 85 -4.16 2.79 -17.26
C LEU A 85 -5.50 2.06 -17.18
N ASN A 86 -5.43 0.73 -17.12
CA ASN A 86 -6.60 -0.13 -17.07
C ASN A 86 -6.72 -0.98 -15.81
N THR A 87 -5.69 -0.98 -14.97
CA THR A 87 -5.63 -1.81 -13.76
C THR A 87 -5.14 -0.98 -12.58
N LEU A 88 -5.84 -1.09 -11.47
CA LEU A 88 -5.45 -0.58 -10.16
C LEU A 88 -4.70 -1.68 -9.41
N THR A 89 -3.57 -1.33 -8.81
CA THR A 89 -2.86 -2.21 -7.87
C THR A 89 -2.89 -1.58 -6.48
N THR A 90 -3.19 -2.37 -5.45
CA THR A 90 -3.25 -1.85 -4.08
C THR A 90 -2.84 -2.92 -3.06
N TYR A 91 -2.13 -2.49 -2.02
CA TYR A 91 -1.82 -3.31 -0.85
C TYR A 91 -2.94 -3.29 0.18
N VAL A 92 -2.89 -4.21 1.15
CA VAL A 92 -3.78 -4.22 2.31
C VAL A 92 -2.93 -4.15 3.60
N PRO A 93 -3.02 -3.07 4.40
CA PRO A 93 -2.21 -2.89 5.60
C PRO A 93 -2.86 -3.63 6.78
N TRP A 94 -2.33 -4.80 7.14
CA TRP A 94 -2.86 -5.60 8.23
C TRP A 94 -2.91 -4.81 9.55
N ASN A 95 -1.88 -4.02 9.87
CA ASN A 95 -1.80 -3.21 11.09
C ASN A 95 -2.98 -2.25 11.27
N LEU A 96 -3.50 -1.66 10.18
CA LEU A 96 -4.68 -0.80 10.25
C LEU A 96 -5.99 -1.61 10.36
N HIS A 97 -6.04 -2.77 9.71
CA HIS A 97 -7.24 -3.61 9.76
C HIS A 97 -7.38 -4.39 11.05
N GLU A 98 -6.30 -4.68 11.78
CA GLU A 98 -6.30 -5.35 13.07
C GLU A 98 -5.36 -4.62 14.05
N PRO A 99 -5.68 -3.38 14.44
CA PRO A 99 -4.83 -2.57 15.32
C PRO A 99 -4.68 -3.18 16.72
N GLN A 100 -5.65 -4.01 17.12
CA GLN A 100 -5.60 -4.84 18.33
C GLN A 100 -5.94 -6.27 17.93
N ARG A 101 -5.27 -7.24 18.54
CA ARG A 101 -5.46 -8.66 18.24
C ARG A 101 -6.94 -9.05 18.38
N GLY A 102 -7.49 -9.60 17.32
CA GLY A 102 -8.89 -10.02 17.20
C GLY A 102 -9.91 -8.91 16.95
N LYS A 103 -9.51 -7.62 16.94
CA LYS A 103 -10.42 -6.49 16.70
C LYS A 103 -10.16 -5.89 15.32
N PHE A 104 -11.10 -6.13 14.40
CA PHE A 104 -10.94 -5.74 13.01
C PHE A 104 -11.74 -4.49 12.63
N ASP A 105 -11.15 -3.63 11.80
CA ASP A 105 -11.80 -2.45 11.22
C ASP A 105 -11.76 -2.47 9.68
N PHE A 106 -12.92 -2.27 9.07
CA PHE A 106 -13.12 -2.16 7.62
C PHE A 106 -14.06 -0.98 7.31
N SER A 107 -14.07 0.04 8.17
CA SER A 107 -14.92 1.22 8.07
C SER A 107 -14.13 2.46 7.66
N GLY A 108 -14.83 3.55 7.35
CA GLY A 108 -14.20 4.82 6.99
C GLY A 108 -13.19 4.66 5.85
N ASN A 109 -11.95 5.08 6.09
CA ASN A 109 -10.85 4.98 5.13
C ASN A 109 -10.29 3.56 4.96
N LEU A 110 -10.77 2.57 5.73
CA LEU A 110 -10.42 1.15 5.64
C LEU A 110 -11.51 0.30 4.96
N ASP A 111 -12.52 0.96 4.38
CA ASP A 111 -13.58 0.30 3.64
C ASP A 111 -13.09 -0.16 2.25
N LEU A 112 -12.32 -1.25 2.27
CA LEU A 112 -11.73 -1.89 1.09
C LEU A 112 -12.82 -2.34 0.10
N GLY A 113 -13.98 -2.78 0.58
CA GLY A 113 -15.09 -3.18 -0.29
C GLY A 113 -15.56 -2.03 -1.16
N THR A 114 -15.83 -0.87 -0.57
CA THR A 114 -16.20 0.34 -1.32
C THR A 114 -15.08 0.81 -2.24
N TYR A 115 -13.81 0.72 -1.81
CA TYR A 115 -12.67 1.06 -2.67
C TYR A 115 -12.63 0.21 -3.95
N LEU A 116 -12.85 -1.10 -3.83
CA LEU A 116 -12.94 -2.03 -4.96
C LEU A 116 -14.16 -1.77 -5.83
N ASP A 117 -15.31 -1.43 -5.23
CA ASP A 117 -16.52 -1.08 -5.98
C ASP A 117 -16.33 0.20 -6.81
N ILE A 118 -15.63 1.20 -6.27
CA ILE A 118 -15.27 2.42 -7.02
C ILE A 118 -14.35 2.09 -8.19
N ALA A 119 -13.37 1.19 -8.01
CA ALA A 119 -12.51 0.74 -9.11
C ALA A 119 -13.34 0.12 -10.24
N ALA A 120 -14.30 -0.76 -9.91
CA ALA A 120 -15.22 -1.33 -10.88
C ALA A 120 -16.10 -0.26 -11.56
N GLU A 121 -16.62 0.71 -10.80
CA GLU A 121 -17.44 1.82 -11.35
C GLU A 121 -16.65 2.67 -12.37
N VAL A 122 -15.38 2.92 -12.07
CA VAL A 122 -14.45 3.67 -12.92
C VAL A 122 -13.92 2.81 -14.10
N GLY A 123 -14.18 1.50 -14.06
CA GLY A 123 -13.80 0.53 -15.08
C GLY A 123 -12.37 -0.01 -14.95
N LEU A 124 -11.72 0.16 -13.80
CA LEU A 124 -10.41 -0.42 -13.53
C LEU A 124 -10.56 -1.90 -13.14
N TRP A 125 -9.70 -2.74 -13.70
CA TRP A 125 -9.40 -4.04 -13.08
C TRP A 125 -8.59 -3.84 -11.80
N VAL A 126 -8.49 -4.87 -10.97
CA VAL A 126 -7.72 -4.82 -9.74
C VAL A 126 -6.74 -6.00 -9.64
N ILE A 127 -5.50 -5.68 -9.27
CA ILE A 127 -4.55 -6.64 -8.71
C ILE A 127 -4.44 -6.34 -7.22
N LEU A 128 -4.95 -7.26 -6.41
CA LEU A 128 -4.94 -7.10 -4.95
C LEU A 128 -3.69 -7.73 -4.36
N ARG A 129 -2.99 -7.00 -3.48
CA ARG A 129 -1.79 -7.48 -2.80
C ARG A 129 -2.06 -7.56 -1.29
N PRO A 130 -2.68 -8.65 -0.79
CA PRO A 130 -3.25 -8.71 0.56
C PRO A 130 -2.21 -8.85 1.69
N GLY A 131 -0.93 -9.06 1.37
CA GLY A 131 0.13 -9.27 2.34
C GLY A 131 0.32 -10.75 2.72
N PRO A 132 0.58 -11.09 4.00
CA PRO A 132 0.34 -10.27 5.20
C PRO A 132 1.36 -9.14 5.42
N TYR A 133 2.59 -9.30 4.91
CA TYR A 133 3.60 -8.25 4.85
C TYR A 133 3.54 -7.55 3.50
N ILE A 134 3.58 -6.21 3.49
CA ILE A 134 3.46 -5.39 2.27
C ILE A 134 4.67 -4.50 2.01
N CYS A 135 5.62 -4.40 2.96
CA CYS A 135 6.70 -3.40 2.90
C CYS A 135 6.13 -1.99 2.75
N ALA A 136 6.17 -1.45 1.52
CA ALA A 136 5.50 -0.24 1.07
C ALA A 136 5.88 1.03 1.82
N GLU A 137 7.05 1.07 2.48
CA GLU A 137 7.48 2.19 3.34
C GLU A 137 6.40 2.56 4.36
N TRP A 138 5.77 1.53 4.90
CA TRP A 138 4.69 1.62 5.86
C TRP A 138 5.15 1.04 7.19
N ASP A 139 4.58 1.53 8.28
CA ASP A 139 4.88 1.07 9.63
C ASP A 139 4.89 -0.47 9.72
N LEU A 140 6.00 -1.02 10.23
CA LEU A 140 6.31 -2.45 10.33
C LEU A 140 5.97 -3.28 9.06
N GLY A 141 6.05 -2.65 7.89
CA GLY A 141 5.67 -3.25 6.61
C GLY A 141 4.22 -3.73 6.55
N GLY A 142 3.33 -3.06 7.29
CA GLY A 142 1.92 -3.40 7.40
C GLY A 142 1.59 -4.47 8.44
N LEU A 143 2.57 -5.00 9.18
CA LEU A 143 2.31 -5.99 10.23
C LEU A 143 1.92 -5.28 11.55
N PRO A 144 0.94 -5.79 12.32
CA PRO A 144 0.58 -5.17 13.58
C PRO A 144 1.65 -5.36 14.67
N SER A 145 1.95 -4.30 15.42
CA SER A 145 2.99 -4.32 16.47
C SER A 145 2.69 -5.25 17.65
N TRP A 146 1.43 -5.63 17.88
CA TRP A 146 1.08 -6.62 18.91
C TRP A 146 1.68 -8.01 18.62
N LEU A 147 2.16 -8.28 17.40
CA LEU A 147 2.95 -9.48 17.09
C LEU A 147 4.28 -9.49 17.86
N LEU A 148 4.88 -8.32 18.11
CA LEU A 148 6.18 -8.17 18.78
C LEU A 148 6.11 -8.41 20.30
N ARG A 149 4.91 -8.62 20.85
CA ARG A 149 4.72 -9.03 22.26
C ARG A 149 5.16 -10.46 22.51
N ASP A 150 5.14 -11.28 21.47
CA ASP A 150 5.74 -12.60 21.52
C ASP A 150 7.26 -12.45 21.37
N LYS A 151 7.98 -12.70 22.46
CA LYS A 151 9.44 -12.60 22.51
C LYS A 151 10.16 -13.57 21.56
N ASP A 152 9.49 -14.64 21.16
CA ASP A 152 10.04 -15.69 20.28
C ASP A 152 9.52 -15.54 18.83
N MET A 153 8.85 -14.41 18.54
CA MET A 153 8.23 -14.14 17.25
C MET A 153 9.22 -14.22 16.09
N GLN A 154 8.83 -14.94 15.05
CA GLN A 154 9.54 -15.01 13.77
C GLN A 154 8.60 -14.60 12.66
N LEU A 155 8.57 -13.30 12.37
CA LEU A 155 7.74 -12.72 11.32
C LEU A 155 8.08 -13.33 9.96
N ARG A 156 7.06 -13.50 9.10
CA ARG A 156 7.20 -14.02 7.72
C ARG A 156 7.83 -15.42 7.65
N THR A 157 7.42 -16.29 8.58
CA THR A 157 7.79 -17.70 8.64
C THR A 157 6.57 -18.55 9.01
N THR A 158 6.71 -19.87 9.00
CA THR A 158 5.71 -20.83 9.52
C THR A 158 5.77 -21.00 11.04
N TYR A 159 6.50 -20.13 11.75
CA TYR A 159 6.44 -20.09 13.21
C TYR A 159 4.99 -20.00 13.70
N LYS A 160 4.61 -20.92 14.59
CA LYS A 160 3.22 -21.14 15.00
C LYS A 160 2.49 -19.84 15.35
N GLY A 161 3.10 -18.96 16.15
CA GLY A 161 2.48 -17.71 16.57
C GLY A 161 2.22 -16.74 15.42
N PHE A 162 3.10 -16.68 14.42
CA PHE A 162 2.90 -15.84 13.22
C PHE A 162 1.90 -16.46 12.25
N ALA A 163 1.99 -17.78 12.03
CA ALA A 163 1.09 -18.52 11.14
C ALA A 163 -0.37 -18.44 11.63
N GLU A 164 -0.63 -18.68 12.92
CA GLU A 164 -1.99 -18.59 13.49
C GLU A 164 -2.57 -17.17 13.41
N ALA A 165 -1.73 -16.15 13.64
CA ALA A 165 -2.13 -14.75 13.47
C ALA A 165 -2.46 -14.42 12.00
N THR A 166 -1.66 -14.90 11.06
CA THR A 166 -1.88 -14.72 9.62
C THR A 166 -3.16 -15.41 9.16
N GLU A 167 -3.43 -16.63 9.63
CA GLU A 167 -4.69 -17.34 9.34
C GLU A 167 -5.89 -16.53 9.84
N THR A 168 -5.82 -15.98 11.06
CA THR A 168 -6.89 -15.16 11.66
C THR A 168 -7.14 -13.88 10.85
N TYR A 169 -6.08 -13.20 10.42
CA TYR A 169 -6.17 -12.04 9.55
C TYR A 169 -6.85 -12.38 8.22
N PHE A 170 -6.42 -13.46 7.57
CA PHE A 170 -7.01 -13.90 6.31
C PHE A 170 -8.44 -14.42 6.45
N ASP A 171 -8.83 -15.01 7.59
CA ASP A 171 -10.22 -15.36 7.89
C ASP A 171 -11.15 -14.15 7.89
N GLN A 172 -10.63 -12.97 8.23
CA GLN A 172 -11.41 -11.72 8.22
C GLN A 172 -11.32 -10.98 6.90
N LEU A 173 -10.15 -10.92 6.28
CA LEU A 173 -9.93 -10.17 5.04
C LEU A 173 -10.49 -10.90 3.81
N ILE A 174 -10.10 -12.16 3.60
CA ILE A 174 -10.30 -12.83 2.31
C ILE A 174 -11.78 -12.99 1.95
N PRO A 175 -12.68 -13.42 2.86
CA PRO A 175 -14.11 -13.51 2.56
C PRO A 175 -14.73 -12.18 2.10
N ARG A 176 -14.19 -11.03 2.55
CA ARG A 176 -14.68 -9.69 2.15
C ARG A 176 -14.29 -9.32 0.73
N VAL A 177 -13.12 -9.74 0.28
CA VAL A 177 -12.61 -9.45 -1.08
C VAL A 177 -12.99 -10.51 -2.10
N VAL A 178 -13.29 -11.73 -1.67
CA VAL A 178 -13.66 -12.86 -2.54
C VAL A 178 -14.86 -12.54 -3.42
N ARG A 179 -15.85 -11.77 -2.94
CA ARG A 179 -17.00 -11.32 -3.75
C ARG A 179 -16.62 -10.34 -4.87
N HIS A 180 -15.46 -9.70 -4.77
CA HIS A 180 -14.94 -8.75 -5.76
C HIS A 180 -14.02 -9.43 -6.80
N GLN A 181 -13.87 -10.75 -6.75
CA GLN A 181 -13.19 -11.52 -7.80
C GLN A 181 -13.92 -11.41 -9.14
N TYR A 182 -13.16 -11.41 -10.22
CA TYR A 182 -13.65 -11.25 -11.58
C TYR A 182 -14.70 -12.31 -11.94
N THR A 183 -14.40 -13.58 -11.64
CA THR A 183 -15.29 -14.75 -11.79
C THR A 183 -16.54 -14.70 -10.91
N ARG A 184 -16.61 -13.74 -9.97
CA ARG A 184 -17.77 -13.46 -9.12
C ARG A 184 -18.43 -12.12 -9.42
N GLY A 185 -18.08 -11.49 -10.54
CA GLY A 185 -18.68 -10.23 -10.99
C GLY A 185 -17.92 -8.96 -10.60
N GLY A 186 -16.81 -9.07 -9.85
CA GLY A 186 -16.04 -7.91 -9.39
C GLY A 186 -14.83 -7.56 -10.28
N PRO A 187 -13.98 -6.62 -9.86
CA PRO A 187 -12.85 -6.15 -10.66
C PRO A 187 -11.53 -6.91 -10.41
N ILE A 188 -11.41 -7.74 -9.37
CA ILE A 188 -10.14 -8.39 -9.03
C ILE A 188 -9.83 -9.49 -10.04
N ILE A 189 -8.77 -9.32 -10.83
CA ILE A 189 -8.31 -10.25 -11.87
C ILE A 189 -7.07 -11.05 -11.45
N ALA A 190 -6.34 -10.61 -10.42
CA ALA A 190 -5.22 -11.33 -9.86
C ALA A 190 -5.00 -10.99 -8.39
N MET A 191 -4.33 -11.88 -7.65
CA MET A 191 -3.96 -11.67 -6.26
C MET A 191 -2.49 -12.06 -6.01
N GLN A 192 -1.76 -11.20 -5.31
CA GLN A 192 -0.36 -11.49 -4.99
C GLN A 192 -0.23 -12.38 -3.74
N VAL A 193 0.71 -13.32 -3.80
CA VAL A 193 1.14 -14.16 -2.68
C VAL A 193 2.38 -13.51 -2.06
N GLU A 194 2.24 -13.01 -0.82
CA GLU A 194 3.32 -12.34 -0.09
C GLU A 194 3.85 -11.08 -0.81
N ASN A 195 5.02 -10.57 -0.43
CA ASN A 195 5.66 -9.43 -1.06
C ASN A 195 7.20 -9.52 -0.98
N GLU A 196 7.84 -9.64 -2.15
CA GLU A 196 9.31 -9.68 -2.29
C GLU A 196 9.95 -10.67 -1.31
N TYR A 197 9.36 -11.86 -1.15
CA TYR A 197 9.79 -12.82 -0.16
C TYR A 197 11.23 -13.27 -0.39
N GLY A 198 11.71 -13.24 -1.63
CA GLY A 198 13.07 -13.60 -1.97
C GLY A 198 14.13 -12.75 -1.28
N SER A 199 13.81 -11.50 -0.94
CA SER A 199 14.68 -10.62 -0.13
C SER A 199 14.78 -11.02 1.35
N TYR A 200 13.87 -11.89 1.82
CA TYR A 200 13.78 -12.36 3.20
C TYR A 200 14.13 -13.84 3.33
N ALA A 201 13.41 -14.70 2.59
CA ALA A 201 13.69 -16.11 2.31
C ALA A 201 14.14 -16.97 3.51
N LYS A 202 13.59 -16.72 4.71
CA LYS A 202 13.99 -17.42 5.93
C LYS A 202 13.34 -18.79 6.12
N ASP A 203 12.23 -19.06 5.44
CA ASP A 203 11.47 -20.29 5.60
C ASP A 203 10.91 -20.77 4.25
N ALA A 204 11.38 -21.94 3.80
CA ALA A 204 10.98 -22.53 2.53
C ALA A 204 9.50 -22.96 2.48
N ASN A 205 8.84 -23.18 3.62
CA ASN A 205 7.45 -23.62 3.67
C ASN A 205 6.45 -22.45 3.71
N TYR A 206 6.94 -21.24 3.99
CA TYR A 206 6.06 -20.10 4.27
C TYR A 206 5.26 -19.63 3.05
N MET A 207 5.87 -19.58 1.87
CA MET A 207 5.17 -19.17 0.64
C MET A 207 4.02 -20.12 0.28
N GLU A 208 4.23 -21.44 0.40
CA GLU A 208 3.17 -22.42 0.16
C GLU A 208 2.06 -22.33 1.22
N PHE A 209 2.40 -22.01 2.47
CA PHE A 209 1.42 -21.70 3.51
C PHE A 209 0.55 -20.49 3.12
N ILE A 210 1.13 -19.36 2.70
CA ILE A 210 0.36 -18.17 2.28
C ILE A 210 -0.54 -18.49 1.08
N LYS A 211 0.01 -19.12 0.03
CA LYS A 211 -0.76 -19.55 -1.15
C LYS A 211 -1.94 -20.44 -0.75
N THR A 212 -1.69 -21.46 0.07
CA THR A 212 -2.73 -22.38 0.54
C THR A 212 -3.80 -21.66 1.36
N ALA A 213 -3.41 -20.72 2.22
CA ALA A 213 -4.32 -19.92 3.02
C ALA A 213 -5.26 -19.06 2.16
N LEU A 214 -4.77 -18.47 1.06
CA LEU A 214 -5.58 -17.73 0.10
C LEU A 214 -6.55 -18.65 -0.65
N LEU A 215 -6.04 -19.75 -1.23
CA LEU A 215 -6.85 -20.70 -2.02
C LEU A 215 -7.98 -21.32 -1.20
N ARG A 216 -7.69 -21.77 0.03
CA ARG A 216 -8.69 -22.36 0.94
C ARG A 216 -9.84 -21.42 1.27
N ARG A 217 -9.59 -20.11 1.24
CA ARG A 217 -10.59 -19.07 1.53
C ARG A 217 -11.34 -18.60 0.29
N GLY A 218 -11.15 -19.28 -0.85
CA GLY A 218 -11.95 -19.09 -2.05
C GLY A 218 -11.37 -18.10 -3.04
N VAL A 219 -10.08 -17.79 -2.94
CA VAL A 219 -9.34 -17.13 -4.02
C VAL A 219 -9.19 -18.10 -5.19
N VAL A 220 -9.65 -17.69 -6.36
CA VAL A 220 -9.66 -18.50 -7.60
C VAL A 220 -9.01 -17.78 -8.78
N GLU A 221 -8.78 -16.47 -8.66
CA GLU A 221 -8.11 -15.67 -9.70
C GLU A 221 -6.61 -15.97 -9.77
N LEU A 222 -5.95 -15.48 -10.83
CA LEU A 222 -4.52 -15.68 -11.04
C LEU A 222 -3.71 -15.27 -9.81
N LEU A 223 -2.89 -16.19 -9.31
CA LEU A 223 -1.91 -15.88 -8.27
C LEU A 223 -0.60 -15.43 -8.90
N LEU A 224 0.05 -14.45 -8.28
CA LEU A 224 1.38 -14.00 -8.67
C LEU A 224 2.31 -13.75 -7.47
N THR A 225 3.62 -13.79 -7.69
CA THR A 225 4.65 -13.25 -6.77
C THR A 225 5.40 -12.12 -7.47
N SER A 226 6.10 -11.26 -6.72
CA SER A 226 6.89 -10.15 -7.27
C SER A 226 8.20 -10.03 -6.52
N ASP A 227 9.31 -10.00 -7.25
CA ASP A 227 10.65 -9.82 -6.68
C ASP A 227 11.57 -9.07 -7.64
N ASN A 228 12.60 -8.44 -7.10
CA ASN A 228 13.69 -7.87 -7.88
C ASN A 228 14.73 -8.95 -8.27
N LYS A 229 15.80 -8.53 -8.97
CA LYS A 229 16.86 -9.44 -9.43
C LYS A 229 17.59 -10.22 -8.34
N ASP A 230 17.66 -9.68 -7.13
CA ASP A 230 18.36 -10.31 -6.03
C ASP A 230 17.45 -11.32 -5.29
N GLY A 231 16.13 -11.10 -5.29
CA GLY A 231 15.15 -11.96 -4.62
C GLY A 231 14.49 -13.03 -5.49
N ILE A 232 14.34 -12.82 -6.80
CA ILE A 232 13.47 -13.64 -7.65
C ILE A 232 13.76 -15.15 -7.64
N SER A 233 15.01 -15.54 -7.38
CA SER A 233 15.40 -16.94 -7.27
C SER A 233 14.83 -17.67 -6.07
N SER A 234 14.51 -16.94 -5.00
CA SER A 234 13.98 -17.47 -3.74
C SER A 234 12.53 -17.03 -3.45
N GLY A 235 12.01 -16.07 -4.22
CA GLY A 235 10.64 -15.57 -4.08
C GLY A 235 9.63 -16.12 -5.10
N SER A 236 10.09 -16.82 -6.14
CA SER A 236 9.22 -17.52 -7.09
C SER A 236 8.78 -18.90 -6.57
N MET A 237 7.60 -19.37 -7.02
CA MET A 237 7.06 -20.67 -6.59
C MET A 237 6.19 -21.33 -7.67
N GLU A 238 6.07 -22.66 -7.59
CA GLU A 238 5.30 -23.44 -8.56
C GLU A 238 3.79 -23.13 -8.48
N GLY A 239 3.15 -23.06 -9.64
CA GLY A 239 1.71 -22.79 -9.77
C GLY A 239 1.32 -21.33 -9.55
N VAL A 240 2.30 -20.42 -9.42
CA VAL A 240 2.10 -18.98 -9.23
C VAL A 240 2.91 -18.22 -10.28
N LEU A 241 2.35 -17.16 -10.86
CA LEU A 241 3.04 -16.36 -11.87
C LEU A 241 4.15 -15.52 -11.21
N ALA A 242 5.41 -15.70 -11.59
CA ALA A 242 6.46 -14.80 -11.14
C ALA A 242 6.41 -13.46 -11.91
N THR A 243 6.60 -12.35 -11.23
CA THR A 243 6.70 -11.01 -11.81
C THR A 243 7.94 -10.28 -11.28
N ILE A 244 8.36 -9.22 -11.96
CA ILE A 244 9.64 -8.55 -11.68
C ILE A 244 9.46 -7.11 -11.20
N ASN A 245 10.36 -6.66 -10.33
CA ASN A 245 10.40 -5.30 -9.79
C ASN A 245 11.72 -4.61 -10.15
N PHE A 246 11.65 -3.38 -10.68
CA PHE A 246 12.82 -2.57 -10.99
C PHE A 246 12.50 -1.10 -11.30
N GLN A 247 13.51 -0.21 -11.22
CA GLN A 247 13.45 1.14 -11.80
C GLN A 247 14.15 1.23 -13.17
N LYS A 248 15.12 0.34 -13.42
CA LYS A 248 15.87 0.28 -14.69
C LYS A 248 15.79 -1.14 -15.23
N ILE A 249 15.65 -1.28 -16.55
CA ILE A 249 15.59 -2.60 -17.18
C ILE A 249 16.89 -3.35 -16.93
N GLU A 250 16.75 -4.57 -16.40
CA GLU A 250 17.86 -5.49 -16.21
C GLU A 250 17.61 -6.72 -17.10
N PRO A 251 18.32 -6.90 -18.24
CA PRO A 251 18.06 -8.00 -19.16
C PRO A 251 18.10 -9.39 -18.51
N ILE A 252 18.93 -9.56 -17.48
CA ILE A 252 19.05 -10.80 -16.71
C ILE A 252 17.72 -11.21 -16.06
N LEU A 253 16.87 -10.26 -15.65
CA LEU A 253 15.57 -10.56 -15.07
C LEU A 253 14.64 -11.23 -16.09
N PHE A 254 14.63 -10.74 -17.34
CA PHE A 254 13.79 -11.30 -18.38
C PHE A 254 14.22 -12.73 -18.75
N THR A 255 15.54 -12.95 -18.90
CA THR A 255 16.09 -14.30 -19.15
C THR A 255 15.82 -15.24 -17.98
N TYR A 256 15.98 -14.77 -16.75
CA TYR A 256 15.70 -15.58 -15.57
C TYR A 256 14.22 -15.94 -15.48
N LEU A 257 13.34 -14.97 -15.73
CA LEU A 257 11.89 -15.16 -15.75
C LEU A 257 11.48 -16.24 -16.76
N GLU A 258 11.98 -16.17 -17.98
CA GLU A 258 11.76 -17.21 -19.00
C GLU A 258 12.27 -18.59 -18.54
N SER A 259 13.37 -18.65 -17.79
CA SER A 259 13.91 -19.93 -17.31
C SER A 259 13.05 -20.60 -16.23
N ILE A 260 12.34 -19.82 -15.40
CA ILE A 260 11.52 -20.36 -14.30
C ILE A 260 10.05 -20.59 -14.66
N GLN A 261 9.51 -19.88 -15.66
CA GLN A 261 8.09 -20.00 -16.03
C GLN A 261 7.84 -20.20 -17.54
N GLY A 262 8.89 -20.39 -18.33
CA GLY A 262 8.80 -20.64 -19.77
C GLY A 262 8.15 -19.47 -20.52
N ASN A 263 7.31 -19.79 -21.50
CA ASN A 263 6.64 -18.81 -22.35
C ASN A 263 5.36 -18.23 -21.71
N LYS A 264 5.43 -17.79 -20.45
CA LYS A 264 4.35 -17.04 -19.79
C LYS A 264 4.53 -15.53 -20.03
N PRO A 265 3.45 -14.72 -19.93
CA PRO A 265 3.57 -13.28 -20.10
C PRO A 265 4.50 -12.64 -19.07
N VAL A 266 5.29 -11.68 -19.54
CA VAL A 266 6.15 -10.87 -18.67
C VAL A 266 5.32 -9.73 -18.07
N MET A 267 5.45 -9.52 -16.77
CA MET A 267 4.90 -8.37 -16.08
C MET A 267 5.93 -7.75 -15.13
N VAL A 268 6.10 -6.45 -15.25
CA VAL A 268 6.79 -5.64 -14.25
C VAL A 268 5.75 -5.22 -13.19
N MET A 269 5.76 -5.86 -12.02
CA MET A 269 4.76 -5.61 -10.98
C MET A 269 5.06 -4.34 -10.18
N GLU A 270 6.33 -3.99 -10.02
CA GLU A 270 6.72 -2.68 -9.51
C GLU A 270 7.73 -2.04 -10.43
N TYR A 271 7.24 -1.14 -11.29
CA TYR A 271 8.09 -0.18 -11.95
C TYR A 271 8.18 1.08 -11.08
N TRP A 272 9.33 1.31 -10.45
CA TRP A 272 9.49 2.43 -9.51
C TRP A 272 9.58 3.78 -10.24
N THR A 273 8.46 4.51 -10.34
CA THR A 273 8.33 5.76 -11.14
C THR A 273 9.03 6.98 -10.55
N GLY A 274 9.49 6.85 -9.32
CA GLY A 274 10.19 7.85 -8.52
C GLY A 274 10.73 7.15 -7.28
N TRP A 275 10.82 7.84 -6.15
CA TRP A 275 11.28 7.26 -4.90
C TRP A 275 10.73 8.01 -3.70
N PHE A 276 10.76 7.39 -2.52
CA PHE A 276 10.34 7.99 -1.25
C PHE A 276 11.49 8.71 -0.55
N ASP A 277 11.15 9.62 0.38
CA ASP A 277 12.14 10.43 1.09
C ASP A 277 12.28 10.02 2.55
N HIS A 278 13.43 10.39 3.12
CA HIS A 278 13.72 10.27 4.54
C HIS A 278 13.90 11.63 5.20
N TRP A 279 13.58 11.71 6.49
CA TRP A 279 13.85 12.92 7.27
C TRP A 279 15.33 13.28 7.26
N GLY A 280 15.62 14.53 6.89
CA GLY A 280 16.99 15.05 6.79
C GLY A 280 17.72 14.72 5.49
N GLY A 281 17.10 13.98 4.57
CA GLY A 281 17.61 13.73 3.21
C GLY A 281 17.11 14.76 2.19
N ASP A 282 17.68 14.70 0.99
CA ASP A 282 17.19 15.44 -0.17
C ASP A 282 15.90 14.81 -0.71
N HIS A 283 15.03 15.63 -1.30
CA HIS A 283 13.84 15.14 -2.01
C HIS A 283 14.25 14.40 -3.29
N HIS A 284 13.79 13.17 -3.46
CA HIS A 284 14.07 12.37 -4.63
C HIS A 284 13.24 12.85 -5.82
N VAL A 285 13.93 13.19 -6.91
CA VAL A 285 13.33 13.50 -8.20
C VAL A 285 13.93 12.56 -9.24
N PHE A 286 13.06 11.89 -9.98
CA PHE A 286 13.44 10.96 -11.04
C PHE A 286 13.13 11.56 -12.42
N ASP A 287 14.12 11.52 -13.29
CA ASP A 287 14.03 12.13 -14.61
C ASP A 287 12.88 11.56 -15.44
N VAL A 288 12.03 12.46 -15.94
CA VAL A 288 10.79 12.08 -16.63
C VAL A 288 11.09 11.38 -17.97
N ASP A 289 12.13 11.79 -18.69
CA ASP A 289 12.44 11.23 -20.00
C ASP A 289 13.07 9.84 -19.86
N GLN A 290 13.93 9.65 -18.86
CA GLN A 290 14.44 8.33 -18.47
C GLN A 290 13.30 7.38 -18.08
N MET A 291 12.33 7.87 -17.31
CA MET A 291 11.17 7.10 -16.88
C MET A 291 10.33 6.65 -18.08
N VAL A 292 9.94 7.59 -18.94
CA VAL A 292 9.11 7.32 -20.13
C VAL A 292 9.84 6.43 -21.14
N THR A 293 11.16 6.58 -21.29
CA THR A 293 11.98 5.69 -22.15
C THR A 293 11.92 4.26 -21.63
N THR A 294 12.11 4.05 -20.33
CA THR A 294 12.06 2.72 -19.73
C THR A 294 10.67 2.09 -19.89
N VAL A 295 9.60 2.85 -19.63
CA VAL A 295 8.21 2.37 -19.84
C VAL A 295 8.00 2.01 -21.31
N SER A 296 8.45 2.83 -22.25
CA SER A 296 8.34 2.55 -23.69
C SER A 296 9.09 1.27 -24.09
N GLU A 297 10.27 1.02 -23.52
CA GLU A 297 11.04 -0.21 -23.77
C GLU A 297 10.35 -1.45 -23.21
N VAL A 298 9.77 -1.37 -22.00
CA VAL A 298 8.97 -2.46 -21.41
C VAL A 298 7.78 -2.80 -22.31
N LEU A 299 7.03 -1.79 -22.77
CA LEU A 299 5.91 -1.98 -23.69
C LEU A 299 6.36 -2.51 -25.06
N GLY A 300 7.51 -2.04 -25.57
CA GLY A 300 8.09 -2.51 -26.83
C GLY A 300 8.52 -3.99 -26.80
N LYS A 301 8.82 -4.53 -25.61
CA LYS A 301 9.03 -5.97 -25.38
C LYS A 301 7.73 -6.76 -25.24
N GLY A 302 6.57 -6.10 -25.34
CA GLY A 302 5.26 -6.71 -25.14
C GLY A 302 4.98 -7.07 -23.68
N ALA A 303 5.71 -6.54 -22.71
CA ALA A 303 5.45 -6.81 -21.30
C ALA A 303 4.30 -5.96 -20.76
N SER A 304 3.59 -6.48 -19.76
CA SER A 304 2.69 -5.70 -18.91
C SER A 304 3.49 -4.93 -17.87
N ILE A 305 2.94 -3.83 -17.35
CA ILE A 305 3.63 -2.96 -16.39
C ILE A 305 2.67 -2.41 -15.36
N ASN A 306 3.11 -2.30 -14.11
CA ASN A 306 2.42 -1.58 -13.05
C ASN A 306 3.32 -0.48 -12.48
N LEU A 307 2.84 0.77 -12.55
CA LEU A 307 3.55 1.95 -12.10
C LEU A 307 3.49 2.07 -10.56
N TYR A 308 4.62 1.88 -9.87
CA TYR A 308 4.74 2.03 -8.42
C TYR A 308 5.53 3.31 -8.10
N MET A 309 4.96 4.40 -7.61
CA MET A 309 3.54 4.68 -7.42
C MET A 309 2.96 5.45 -8.60
N PHE A 310 1.73 5.14 -9.00
CA PHE A 310 0.99 6.07 -9.87
C PHE A 310 0.52 7.29 -9.09
N HIS A 311 0.08 7.07 -7.86
CA HIS A 311 -0.24 8.11 -6.89
C HIS A 311 0.09 7.60 -5.49
N GLY A 312 1.07 8.22 -4.83
CA GLY A 312 1.52 7.74 -3.53
C GLY A 312 0.67 8.25 -2.35
N GLY A 313 0.35 9.56 -2.31
CA GLY A 313 -0.49 10.15 -1.25
C GLY A 313 0.30 10.52 0.00
N THR A 314 -0.24 10.24 1.18
CA THR A 314 0.34 10.66 2.48
C THR A 314 0.40 9.51 3.48
N ASN A 315 1.50 9.41 4.21
CA ASN A 315 1.60 8.60 5.43
C ASN A 315 0.97 9.37 6.61
N PHE A 316 -0.35 9.27 6.77
CA PHE A 316 -1.05 9.97 7.85
C PHE A 316 -0.67 9.41 9.24
N GLY A 317 -0.72 10.27 10.26
CA GLY A 317 -0.48 9.86 11.65
C GLY A 317 0.94 9.32 11.86
N PHE A 318 1.04 8.13 12.46
CA PHE A 318 2.30 7.46 12.79
C PHE A 318 2.64 6.31 11.83
N MET A 319 2.13 6.37 10.60
CA MET A 319 2.16 5.21 9.71
C MET A 319 3.38 5.13 8.78
N ASN A 320 4.31 6.09 8.88
CA ASN A 320 5.51 6.07 8.07
C ASN A 320 6.35 4.82 8.40
N GLY A 321 6.96 4.24 7.36
CA GLY A 321 7.98 3.22 7.53
C GLY A 321 9.33 3.81 7.97
N ALA A 322 10.32 2.93 7.97
CA ALA A 322 11.71 3.28 8.12
C ALA A 322 12.60 2.25 7.40
N LEU A 323 13.77 2.67 6.96
CA LEU A 323 14.83 1.79 6.47
C LEU A 323 15.92 1.59 7.52
N HIS A 324 16.50 0.39 7.55
CA HIS A 324 17.63 0.06 8.40
C HIS A 324 18.61 -0.88 7.68
N PHE A 325 19.45 -0.32 6.81
CA PHE A 325 20.58 -1.06 6.19
C PHE A 325 21.88 -0.82 6.97
N HIS A 326 22.39 0.41 6.92
CA HIS A 326 23.56 0.84 7.70
C HIS A 326 23.18 1.79 8.84
N GLU A 327 22.07 2.50 8.67
CA GLU A 327 21.60 3.53 9.58
C GLU A 327 20.07 3.53 9.56
N TYR A 328 19.44 3.78 10.71
CA TYR A 328 18.00 3.98 10.79
C TYR A 328 17.59 5.30 10.13
N ARG A 329 16.68 5.23 9.17
CA ARG A 329 16.12 6.40 8.48
C ARG A 329 14.62 6.29 8.45
N ALA A 330 13.93 7.18 9.16
CA ALA A 330 12.48 7.27 9.12
C ALA A 330 12.02 7.94 7.83
N ASP A 331 11.02 7.35 7.19
CA ASP A 331 10.40 7.92 5.99
C ASP A 331 9.60 9.17 6.35
N VAL A 332 9.52 10.12 5.41
CA VAL A 332 8.77 11.36 5.65
C VAL A 332 7.25 11.12 5.60
N THR A 333 6.50 12.11 6.11
CA THR A 333 5.03 12.07 6.09
C THR A 333 4.47 12.08 4.67
N SER A 334 5.04 12.90 3.78
CA SER A 334 4.63 12.90 2.37
C SER A 334 5.01 11.57 1.74
N TYR A 335 4.08 10.99 0.98
CA TYR A 335 4.37 9.88 0.10
C TYR A 335 4.11 10.31 -1.35
N ASP A 336 4.48 11.55 -1.70
CA ASP A 336 4.40 12.08 -3.07
C ASP A 336 5.09 11.16 -4.09
N TYR A 337 6.23 10.60 -3.68
CA TYR A 337 7.03 9.62 -4.42
C TYR A 337 7.62 10.15 -5.73
N ASP A 338 7.47 11.45 -6.03
CA ASP A 338 7.64 12.01 -7.37
C ASP A 338 6.83 11.19 -8.40
N ALA A 339 5.60 10.85 -8.03
CA ALA A 339 4.69 10.04 -8.83
C ALA A 339 4.08 10.84 -10.00
N PRO A 340 3.43 10.17 -10.98
CA PRO A 340 2.62 10.83 -11.99
C PRO A 340 1.55 11.77 -11.39
N LEU A 341 0.96 11.43 -10.25
CA LEU A 341 0.14 12.35 -9.47
C LEU A 341 0.86 12.77 -8.20
N THR A 342 0.88 14.07 -7.91
CA THR A 342 1.44 14.60 -6.65
C THR A 342 0.71 14.06 -5.44
N GLU A 343 1.23 14.28 -4.23
CA GLU A 343 0.56 13.98 -2.95
C GLU A 343 -0.89 14.50 -2.90
N ALA A 344 -1.15 15.70 -3.42
CA ALA A 344 -2.50 16.29 -3.47
C ALA A 344 -3.38 15.76 -4.63
N GLY A 345 -2.81 14.97 -5.53
CA GLY A 345 -3.47 14.41 -6.71
C GLY A 345 -3.44 15.32 -7.94
N ASP A 346 -2.47 16.23 -8.05
CA ASP A 346 -2.30 17.08 -9.23
C ASP A 346 -1.52 16.38 -10.34
N TYR A 347 -1.73 16.80 -11.58
CA TYR A 347 -1.00 16.29 -12.74
C TYR A 347 0.44 16.80 -12.76
N THR A 348 1.40 15.92 -13.03
CA THR A 348 2.81 16.26 -13.23
C THR A 348 3.23 16.11 -14.69
N SER A 349 4.45 16.54 -15.03
CA SER A 349 5.04 16.28 -16.34
C SER A 349 5.10 14.79 -16.67
N LYS A 350 5.33 13.93 -15.67
CA LYS A 350 5.29 12.47 -15.78
C LYS A 350 3.92 11.99 -16.25
N TYR A 351 2.84 12.51 -15.66
CA TYR A 351 1.48 12.16 -16.08
C TYR A 351 1.22 12.48 -17.55
N PHE A 352 1.58 13.68 -18.01
CA PHE A 352 1.32 14.08 -19.40
C PHE A 352 2.09 13.22 -20.40
N LYS A 353 3.39 12.98 -20.17
CA LYS A 353 4.20 12.14 -21.07
C LYS A 353 3.78 10.67 -21.06
N LEU A 354 3.38 10.13 -19.89
CA LEU A 354 2.82 8.78 -19.81
C LEU A 354 1.49 8.68 -20.55
N ARG A 355 0.60 9.67 -20.38
CA ARG A 355 -0.67 9.71 -21.11
C ARG A 355 -0.45 9.74 -22.62
N ASP A 356 0.50 10.53 -23.10
CA ASP A 356 0.86 10.58 -24.52
C ASP A 356 1.41 9.23 -25.00
N LEU A 357 2.26 8.56 -24.21
CA LEU A 357 2.77 7.23 -24.53
C LEU A 357 1.66 6.18 -24.58
N PHE A 358 0.80 6.12 -23.56
CA PHE A 358 -0.28 5.14 -23.46
C PHE A 358 -1.39 5.39 -24.48
N SER A 359 -1.61 6.63 -24.94
CA SER A 359 -2.58 6.91 -26.00
C SER A 359 -2.32 6.10 -27.28
N LYS A 360 -1.06 5.74 -27.54
CA LYS A 360 -0.64 4.93 -28.69
C LYS A 360 -0.97 3.44 -28.54
N GLN A 361 -1.37 3.00 -27.34
CA GLN A 361 -1.78 1.63 -27.06
C GLN A 361 -3.27 1.39 -27.33
N TYR A 362 -4.04 2.47 -27.59
CA TYR A 362 -5.47 2.41 -27.82
C TYR A 362 -5.81 2.93 -29.22
N ILE A 363 -6.86 2.36 -29.82
CA ILE A 363 -7.43 2.86 -31.08
C ILE A 363 -8.26 4.13 -30.81
N GLU A 364 -9.05 4.09 -29.75
CA GLU A 364 -9.91 5.19 -29.34
C GLU A 364 -9.15 6.22 -28.49
N PRO A 365 -9.53 7.51 -28.55
CA PRO A 365 -8.94 8.54 -27.71
C PRO A 365 -9.12 8.24 -26.22
N LEU A 366 -8.08 8.52 -25.42
CA LEU A 366 -8.16 8.40 -23.97
C LEU A 366 -9.21 9.34 -23.37
N LEU A 367 -9.88 8.87 -22.31
CA LEU A 367 -10.90 9.63 -21.56
C LEU A 367 -10.39 11.03 -21.17
N PRO A 368 -11.27 12.05 -21.12
CA PRO A 368 -10.88 13.40 -20.72
C PRO A 368 -10.35 13.42 -19.28
N MET A 369 -9.39 14.32 -19.02
CA MET A 369 -8.81 14.50 -17.69
C MET A 369 -9.82 15.17 -16.75
N PRO A 370 -10.07 14.62 -15.54
CA PRO A 370 -10.85 15.31 -14.51
C PRO A 370 -10.27 16.68 -14.15
N SER A 371 -11.14 17.63 -13.78
CA SER A 371 -10.72 18.94 -13.29
C SER A 371 -10.00 18.82 -11.94
N LEU A 372 -8.99 19.66 -11.70
CA LEU A 372 -8.30 19.71 -10.41
C LEU A 372 -9.19 20.36 -9.35
N PHE A 373 -9.02 19.91 -8.10
CA PHE A 373 -9.61 20.58 -6.94
C PHE A 373 -8.95 21.94 -6.71
N THR A 374 -9.76 22.92 -6.29
CA THR A 374 -9.27 24.23 -5.89
C THR A 374 -8.48 24.11 -4.60
N LYS A 375 -7.32 24.78 -4.55
CA LYS A 375 -6.50 24.91 -3.35
C LYS A 375 -6.66 26.32 -2.79
N THR A 376 -6.72 26.43 -1.47
CA THR A 376 -6.90 27.69 -0.75
C THR A 376 -5.79 27.89 0.25
N SER A 377 -5.29 29.13 0.34
CA SER A 377 -4.49 29.58 1.47
C SER A 377 -5.44 30.10 2.56
N TYR A 378 -5.40 29.48 3.74
CA TYR A 378 -6.22 29.87 4.89
C TYR A 378 -5.61 31.01 5.73
N GLY A 379 -4.38 31.44 5.41
CA GLY A 379 -3.64 32.42 6.19
C GLY A 379 -3.09 31.84 7.50
N ALA A 380 -2.46 32.71 8.30
CA ALA A 380 -1.87 32.31 9.57
C ALA A 380 -2.94 32.04 10.64
N VAL A 381 -2.80 30.94 11.37
CA VAL A 381 -3.66 30.60 12.52
C VAL A 381 -2.93 30.94 13.82
N ILE A 382 -3.54 31.78 14.66
CA ILE A 382 -2.98 32.13 15.97
C ILE A 382 -3.45 31.12 17.01
N LEU A 383 -2.51 30.34 17.57
CA LEU A 383 -2.78 29.40 18.65
C LEU A 383 -2.94 30.15 19.98
N LYS A 384 -4.18 30.29 20.45
CA LYS A 384 -4.51 31.04 21.68
C LYS A 384 -4.37 30.25 22.98
N ARG A 385 -4.22 28.93 22.88
CA ARG A 385 -4.20 28.01 24.02
C ARG A 385 -3.08 27.01 23.82
N SER A 386 -2.38 26.70 24.90
CA SER A 386 -1.39 25.63 24.98
C SER A 386 -1.57 24.91 26.31
N LEU A 387 -1.17 23.65 26.34
CA LEU A 387 -1.09 22.82 27.53
C LEU A 387 0.23 22.06 27.46
N SER A 388 1.01 22.08 28.54
CA SER A 388 2.30 21.39 28.53
C SER A 388 2.10 19.87 28.63
N LEU A 389 3.04 19.09 28.12
CA LEU A 389 3.01 17.64 28.27
C LEU A 389 2.98 17.24 29.76
N TRP A 390 3.71 17.97 30.62
CA TRP A 390 3.74 17.74 32.07
C TRP A 390 2.38 17.95 32.72
N ASP A 391 1.65 18.99 32.32
CA ASP A 391 0.28 19.22 32.81
C ASP A 391 -0.68 18.15 32.29
N THR A 392 -0.49 17.67 31.05
CA THR A 392 -1.34 16.59 30.51
C THR A 392 -1.14 15.25 31.21
N LEU A 393 0.07 14.95 31.71
CA LEU A 393 0.34 13.71 32.44
C LEU A 393 -0.41 13.64 33.78
N GLN A 394 -0.83 14.78 34.34
CA GLN A 394 -1.71 14.79 35.51
C GLN A 394 -3.13 14.34 35.19
N LEU A 395 -3.48 14.28 33.89
CA LEU A 395 -4.78 13.86 33.38
C LEU A 395 -4.79 12.41 32.88
N THR A 396 -3.62 11.76 32.81
CA THR A 396 -3.51 10.35 32.38
C THR A 396 -3.74 9.40 33.55
N GLU A 397 -4.02 8.12 33.23
CA GLU A 397 -4.11 7.05 34.23
C GLU A 397 -2.80 6.89 35.04
N GLU A 398 -2.87 6.17 36.16
CA GLU A 398 -1.68 5.93 37.00
C GLU A 398 -0.55 5.27 36.20
N PRO A 399 0.72 5.65 36.44
CA PRO A 399 1.84 5.10 35.71
C PRO A 399 2.04 3.62 36.02
N PHE A 400 2.32 2.84 34.97
CA PHE A 400 2.76 1.46 35.12
C PHE A 400 4.17 1.41 35.74
N LYS A 401 4.33 0.64 36.82
CA LYS A 401 5.62 0.44 37.51
C LYS A 401 6.25 -0.87 37.07
N SER A 402 7.55 -0.81 36.75
CA SER A 402 8.38 -1.96 36.43
C SER A 402 9.79 -1.77 36.98
N GLU A 403 10.45 -2.85 37.37
CA GLU A 403 11.86 -2.82 37.80
C GLU A 403 12.83 -2.53 36.65
N VAL A 404 12.42 -2.87 35.43
CA VAL A 404 13.18 -2.64 34.20
C VAL A 404 12.33 -1.90 33.17
N PRO A 405 12.94 -1.07 32.30
CA PRO A 405 12.21 -0.48 31.17
C PRO A 405 11.59 -1.57 30.28
N VAL A 406 10.34 -1.39 29.89
CA VAL A 406 9.58 -2.31 29.03
C VAL A 406 9.25 -1.57 27.74
N ASN A 407 9.51 -2.17 26.57
CA ASN A 407 9.17 -1.56 25.28
C ASN A 407 7.66 -1.32 25.12
N MET A 408 7.29 -0.36 24.28
CA MET A 408 5.91 0.14 24.20
C MET A 408 4.90 -0.93 23.82
N GLU A 409 5.29 -1.90 23.00
CA GLU A 409 4.45 -3.02 22.59
C GLU A 409 4.11 -3.94 23.77
N ASN A 410 4.95 -4.02 24.80
CA ASN A 410 4.75 -4.86 25.98
C ASN A 410 4.12 -4.13 27.17
N LEU A 411 3.83 -2.83 27.05
CA LEU A 411 3.08 -2.11 28.08
C LEU A 411 1.70 -2.75 28.33
N PRO A 412 1.20 -2.77 29.57
CA PRO A 412 -0.11 -3.33 29.89
C PRO A 412 -1.24 -2.33 29.62
N VAL A 413 -1.26 -1.77 28.41
CA VAL A 413 -2.26 -0.78 27.95
C VAL A 413 -3.07 -1.34 26.79
N ASN A 414 -4.14 -0.64 26.41
CA ASN A 414 -5.01 -0.99 25.27
C ASN A 414 -5.53 -2.43 25.35
N ASP A 415 -6.16 -2.79 26.48
CA ASP A 415 -6.68 -4.14 26.76
C ASP A 415 -5.61 -5.25 26.61
N GLY A 416 -4.35 -4.95 26.96
CA GLY A 416 -3.24 -5.90 26.87
C GLY A 416 -2.65 -6.06 25.46
N ASN A 417 -2.97 -5.16 24.52
CA ASN A 417 -2.35 -5.12 23.19
C ASN A 417 -1.07 -4.27 23.13
N GLY A 418 -0.77 -3.53 24.20
CA GLY A 418 0.36 -2.63 24.23
C GLY A 418 0.10 -1.34 23.48
N GLN A 419 1.11 -0.47 23.48
CA GLN A 419 1.06 0.78 22.75
C GLN A 419 1.75 0.59 21.39
N SER A 420 0.98 0.70 20.31
CA SER A 420 1.52 0.51 18.96
C SER A 420 2.31 1.71 18.46
N TYR A 421 1.86 2.92 18.81
CA TYR A 421 2.32 4.17 18.19
C TYR A 421 2.45 5.31 19.20
N GLY A 422 3.17 6.36 18.82
CA GLY A 422 3.26 7.61 19.56
C GLY A 422 4.45 7.67 20.50
N TYR A 423 4.24 8.20 21.69
CA TYR A 423 5.30 8.51 22.66
C TYR A 423 5.07 7.76 23.97
N THR A 424 6.14 7.33 24.62
CA THR A 424 6.12 6.69 25.94
C THR A 424 7.06 7.45 26.88
N LEU A 425 6.59 7.77 28.09
CA LEU A 425 7.42 8.35 29.14
C LEU A 425 7.95 7.25 30.06
N TYR A 426 9.26 7.22 30.26
CA TYR A 426 9.92 6.40 31.28
C TYR A 426 10.44 7.32 32.37
N GLU A 427 10.09 7.05 33.62
CA GLU A 427 10.48 7.85 34.78
C GLU A 427 11.16 6.97 35.83
N THR A 428 12.22 7.50 36.44
CA THR A 428 12.89 6.87 37.58
C THR A 428 13.53 7.93 38.48
N VAL A 429 13.86 7.55 39.72
CA VAL A 429 14.52 8.42 40.69
C VAL A 429 16.01 8.06 40.77
N ILE A 430 16.86 9.08 40.63
CA ILE A 430 18.32 8.95 40.78
C ILE A 430 18.79 9.76 41.99
N TYR A 431 19.86 9.30 42.65
CA TYR A 431 20.39 9.91 43.89
C TYR A 431 21.70 10.70 43.69
N GLY A 432 22.15 10.84 42.44
CA GLY A 432 23.39 11.55 42.08
C GLY A 432 23.48 11.79 40.58
N GLY A 433 24.44 12.63 40.18
CA GLY A 433 24.80 12.84 38.78
C GLY A 433 25.69 11.72 38.23
N GLY A 434 26.05 11.81 36.95
CA GLY A 434 26.94 10.87 36.29
C GLY A 434 26.65 10.73 34.80
N LYS A 435 27.22 9.69 34.18
CA LYS A 435 26.96 9.37 32.77
C LYS A 435 25.71 8.51 32.63
N PHE A 436 24.71 9.02 31.92
CA PHE A 436 23.58 8.25 31.43
C PHE A 436 23.96 7.55 30.12
N HIS A 437 23.70 6.25 30.02
CA HIS A 437 23.96 5.46 28.83
C HIS A 437 22.72 4.64 28.46
N THR A 438 22.23 4.77 27.23
CA THR A 438 20.99 4.11 26.77
C THR A 438 21.13 2.60 26.57
N LYS A 439 22.37 2.14 26.34
CA LYS A 439 22.74 0.75 26.04
C LYS A 439 22.01 0.21 24.80
N GLY A 440 21.77 1.08 23.82
CA GLY A 440 21.08 0.72 22.57
C GLY A 440 19.57 0.49 22.71
N ASN A 441 18.96 0.80 23.87
CA ASN A 441 17.53 0.57 24.12
C ASN A 441 16.62 1.68 23.62
N VAL A 442 17.16 2.83 23.19
CA VAL A 442 16.35 3.92 22.63
C VAL A 442 16.02 3.61 21.17
N ARG A 443 14.73 3.42 20.90
CA ARG A 443 14.13 3.13 19.60
C ARG A 443 12.95 4.08 19.39
N ASP A 444 13.10 5.23 18.73
CA ASP A 444 14.27 5.68 17.94
C ASP A 444 14.99 6.92 18.51
N ARG A 445 14.28 7.75 19.28
CA ARG A 445 14.80 9.00 19.86
C ARG A 445 14.15 9.29 21.20
N ALA A 446 14.91 9.79 22.16
CA ALA A 446 14.40 10.23 23.46
C ALA A 446 14.89 11.63 23.84
N GLN A 447 14.04 12.36 24.56
CA GLN A 447 14.39 13.60 25.24
C GLN A 447 14.56 13.28 26.72
N VAL A 448 15.67 13.70 27.32
CA VAL A 448 15.98 13.38 28.71
C VAL A 448 15.78 14.62 29.57
N PHE A 449 15.05 14.44 30.68
CA PHE A 449 14.75 15.49 31.65
C PHE A 449 15.19 15.06 33.04
N VAL A 450 15.72 16.00 33.83
CA VAL A 450 16.06 15.82 35.24
C VAL A 450 15.36 16.93 36.03
N SER A 451 14.49 16.54 36.96
CA SER A 451 13.68 17.49 37.76
C SER A 451 12.93 18.51 36.90
N GLY A 452 12.37 18.06 35.76
CA GLY A 452 11.63 18.89 34.80
C GLY A 452 12.48 19.74 33.85
N GLN A 453 13.81 19.74 33.99
CA GLN A 453 14.72 20.47 33.09
C GLN A 453 15.30 19.55 32.03
N SER A 454 15.28 19.99 30.76
CA SER A 454 15.88 19.23 29.65
C SER A 454 17.40 19.20 29.80
N VAL A 455 17.98 18.00 29.75
CA VAL A 455 19.44 17.79 29.82
C VAL A 455 20.03 17.38 28.47
N GLY A 456 19.20 16.97 27.51
CA GLY A 456 19.64 16.66 26.15
C GLY A 456 18.76 15.64 25.44
N PHE A 457 19.30 15.13 24.35
CA PHE A 457 18.66 14.13 23.49
C PHE A 457 19.58 12.93 23.34
N VAL A 458 18.98 11.75 23.31
CA VAL A 458 19.66 10.50 22.95
C VAL A 458 18.91 9.83 21.82
N ASP A 459 19.65 9.08 21.01
CA ASP A 459 19.12 8.28 19.92
C ASP A 459 20.01 7.05 19.71
N TYR A 460 19.80 6.33 18.60
CA TYR A 460 20.57 5.13 18.30
C TYR A 460 22.06 5.41 18.01
N LYS A 461 22.43 6.65 17.61
CA LYS A 461 23.83 7.10 17.42
C LYS A 461 24.42 7.74 18.69
N ASN A 462 23.64 8.60 19.33
CA ASN A 462 24.04 9.38 20.50
C ASN A 462 23.51 8.69 21.76
N GLN A 463 24.30 7.77 22.32
CA GLN A 463 23.86 6.89 23.41
C GLN A 463 24.25 7.36 24.81
N GLU A 464 25.01 8.45 24.94
CA GLU A 464 25.50 8.98 26.21
C GLU A 464 25.03 10.42 26.45
N LEU A 465 24.73 10.75 27.71
CA LEU A 465 24.56 12.12 28.20
C LEU A 465 25.18 12.27 29.59
N ASP A 466 25.75 13.43 29.87
CA ASP A 466 26.18 13.79 31.22
C ASP A 466 25.01 14.38 32.01
N ILE A 467 24.73 13.80 33.17
CA ILE A 467 23.76 14.31 34.15
C ILE A 467 24.54 15.01 35.26
N ALA A 468 24.30 16.30 35.44
CA ALA A 468 24.91 17.09 36.50
C ALA A 468 24.51 16.57 37.90
N GLU A 469 25.37 16.75 38.90
CA GLU A 469 25.00 16.49 40.29
C GLU A 469 23.84 17.38 40.71
N VAL A 470 22.80 16.76 41.30
CA VAL A 470 21.68 17.50 41.89
C VAL A 470 22.13 18.02 43.25
N PRO A 471 22.18 19.35 43.47
CA PRO A 471 22.65 19.92 44.73
C PRO A 471 21.80 19.44 45.92
N VAL A 472 22.46 19.06 47.02
CA VAL A 472 21.85 18.52 48.24
C VAL A 472 20.80 19.46 48.87
N SER A 473 20.82 20.75 48.55
CA SER A 473 19.91 21.77 49.12
C SER A 473 18.48 21.76 48.57
N LYS A 474 18.13 20.84 47.67
CA LYS A 474 16.78 20.67 47.10
C LYS A 474 16.21 19.25 47.25
N ARG A 475 16.79 18.43 48.14
CA ARG A 475 16.30 17.07 48.45
C ARG A 475 15.10 17.10 49.36
#